data_AF-A0A660A7Q5-F1
#
_entry.id   AF-A0A660A7Q5-F1
#
_cell.length_a   1.000
_cell.length_b   1.000
_cell.length_c   1.000
_cell.angle_alpha   90.00
_cell.angle_beta   90.00
_cell.angle_gamma   90.00
#
_symmetry.space_group_name_H-M   'P 1'
#
loop_
_entity.id
_entity.type
_entity.pdbx_description
1 polymer ?
#
loop_
_entity_poly.entity_id
_entity_poly.type
_entity_poly.pdbx_seq_one_letter_code
_entity_poly.pdbx_strand_id
1 'polypeptide(L)' 'MLEVYLGNNTNTNQDLLTILTTYGVAYRCTKACEVNREIILSLFAKTTDCFELLSPRFLRFKSQY' A
#
# COMPACT_ATOMS: atom_id res chain seq x y z
N MET A 1 6.64 6.78 12.89
CA MET A 1 6.88 7.25 11.50
C MET A 1 6.14 6.32 10.57
N LEU A 2 5.21 6.83 9.77
CA LEU A 2 4.37 6.01 8.89
C LEU A 2 5.13 5.63 7.61
N GLU A 3 4.97 4.39 7.17
CA GLU A 3 5.39 3.96 5.83
C GLU A 3 4.18 4.02 4.90
N VAL A 4 4.29 4.81 3.83
CA VAL A 4 3.21 5.05 2.88
C VAL A 4 3.63 4.52 1.53
N TYR A 5 2.90 3.51 1.04
CA TYR A 5 3.12 2.93 -0.28
C TYR A 5 2.11 3.54 -1.26
N LEU A 6 2.62 4.30 -2.22
CA LEU A 6 1.80 5.03 -3.19
C LEU A 6 1.52 4.15 -4.40
N GLY A 7 0.24 4.03 -4.75
CA GLY A 7 -0.19 3.34 -5.97
C GLY A 7 -0.02 4.20 -7.22
N ASN A 8 -0.57 3.75 -8.36
CA ASN A 8 -0.46 4.48 -9.63
C ASN A 8 -1.47 5.65 -9.77
N ASN A 9 -2.43 5.80 -8.84
CA ASN A 9 -3.42 6.86 -8.91
C ASN A 9 -2.89 8.15 -8.25
N THR A 10 -2.46 9.11 -9.06
CA THR A 10 -1.88 10.36 -8.60
C THR A 10 -2.82 11.21 -7.77
N ASN A 11 -4.13 11.21 -8.05
CA ASN A 11 -5.09 12.04 -7.31
C ASN A 11 -5.26 11.54 -5.87
N THR A 12 -5.53 10.24 -5.72
CA THR A 12 -5.67 9.61 -4.39
C THR A 12 -4.39 9.72 -3.56
N ASN A 13 -3.23 9.60 -4.22
CA ASN A 13 -1.94 9.79 -3.56
C ASN A 13 -1.79 11.23 -3.03
N GLN A 14 -2.12 12.24 -3.83
CA GLN A 14 -2.02 13.65 -3.43
C GLN A 14 -2.96 13.98 -2.28
N ASP A 15 -4.20 13.48 -2.31
CA ASP A 15 -5.17 13.67 -1.22
C ASP A 15 -4.63 13.09 0.10
N LEU A 16 -4.09 11.86 0.04
CA LEU A 16 -3.51 11.19 1.21
C LEU A 16 -2.29 11.94 1.77
N LEU A 17 -1.38 12.39 0.90
CA LEU A 17 -0.21 13.16 1.33
C LEU A 17 -0.60 14.52 1.91
N THR A 18 -1.62 15.16 1.35
CA THR A 18 -2.16 16.43 1.85
C THR A 18 -2.71 16.25 3.27
N ILE A 19 -3.48 15.19 3.51
CA ILE A 19 -3.99 14.85 4.84
C ILE A 19 -2.83 14.63 5.82
N LEU A 20 -1.86 13.78 5.46
CA LEU A 20 -0.72 13.47 6.35
C LEU A 20 0.10 14.71 6.71
N THR A 21 0.31 15.60 5.73
CA THR A 21 1.03 16.86 5.92
C THR A 21 0.23 17.83 6.78
N THR A 22 -1.10 17.91 6.59
CA THR A 22 -2.00 18.77 7.37
C THR A 22 -2.00 18.41 8.86
N TYR A 23 -1.94 17.11 9.18
CA TYR A 23 -1.86 16.64 10.57
C TYR A 23 -0.43 16.60 11.13
N GLY A 24 0.58 17.06 10.36
CA GLY A 24 1.98 17.08 10.80
C GLY A 24 2.57 15.69 11.05
N VAL A 25 2.05 14.65 10.40
CA VAL A 25 2.50 13.27 10.62
C VAL A 25 3.80 13.02 9.86
N ALA A 26 4.83 12.52 10.55
CA ALA A 26 6.06 12.10 9.89
C ALA A 26 5.84 10.79 9.10
N TYR A 27 5.99 10.85 7.78
CA TYR A 27 5.85 9.71 6.88
C TYR A 27 7.04 9.55 5.94
N ARG A 28 7.23 8.31 5.46
CA ARG A 28 8.14 7.97 4.36
C ARG A 28 7.33 7.39 3.22
N CYS A 29 7.52 7.94 2.03
CA CYS A 29 6.87 7.45 0.82
C CYS A 29 7.74 6.45 0.08
N THR A 30 7.10 5.39 -0.39
CA THR A 30 7.65 4.43 -1.36
C THR A 30 6.73 4.43 -2.57
N LYS A 31 7.28 4.70 -3.76
CA LYS A 31 6.49 4.69 -5.00
C LYS A 31 6.29 3.26 -5.49
N ALA A 32 5.23 3.02 -6.26
CA ALA A 32 4.96 1.71 -6.86
C ALA A 32 6.16 1.14 -7.65
N CYS A 33 6.97 1.98 -8.31
CA CYS A 33 8.17 1.54 -9.04
C CYS A 33 9.34 1.10 -8.14
N GLU A 34 9.33 1.49 -6.87
CA GLU A 34 10.36 1.15 -5.88
C GLU A 34 9.98 -0.10 -5.07
N VAL A 35 8.74 -0.58 -5.22
CA VAL A 35 8.25 -1.79 -4.56
C VAL A 35 8.84 -3.02 -5.25
N ASN A 36 9.72 -3.72 -4.53
CA ASN A 36 10.30 -4.98 -4.97
C ASN A 36 9.63 -6.18 -4.29
N ARG A 37 10.05 -7.39 -4.67
CA ARG A 37 9.54 -8.65 -4.11
C ARG A 37 9.69 -8.73 -2.58
N GLU A 38 10.81 -8.29 -2.03
CA GLU A 38 11.09 -8.38 -0.60
C GLU A 38 10.16 -7.47 0.21
N ILE A 39 9.92 -6.26 -0.27
CA ILE A 39 8.95 -5.33 0.32
C ILE A 39 7.56 -5.95 0.31
N ILE A 40 7.13 -6.54 -0.81
CA ILE A 40 5.81 -7.20 -0.90
C ILE A 40 5.71 -8.36 0.12
N LEU A 41 6.72 -9.22 0.20
CA LEU A 41 6.73 -10.32 1.17
C LEU A 41 6.70 -9.81 2.61
N SER A 42 7.41 -8.72 2.91
CA SER A 42 7.38 -8.09 4.23
C SER A 42 5.99 -7.50 4.57
N LEU A 43 5.27 -6.98 3.57
CA LEU A 43 3.90 -6.47 3.74
C LEU A 43 2.92 -7.62 3.96
N PHE A 44 3.04 -8.70 3.18
CA PHE A 44 2.23 -9.90 3.34
C PHE A 44 2.45 -10.56 4.70
N ALA A 45 3.66 -10.53 5.25
CA ALA A 45 3.93 -11.03 6.60
C ALA A 45 3.30 -10.18 7.72
N LYS A 46 2.88 -8.94 7.43
CA LYS A 46 2.20 -8.06 8.40
C LYS A 46 0.69 -8.32 8.47
N THR A 47 0.12 -9.11 7.57
CA THR A 47 -1.31 -9.49 7.58
C THR A 47 -1.47 -10.99 7.79
N THR A 48 -2.58 -11.40 8.40
CA THR A 48 -2.92 -12.82 8.58
C THR A 48 -3.31 -13.48 7.27
N ASP A 49 -3.82 -12.69 6.33
CA ASP A 49 -4.17 -13.11 4.97
C ASP A 49 -3.55 -12.13 3.96
N CYS A 50 -2.70 -12.63 3.07
CA CYS A 50 -2.02 -11.82 2.07
C CYS A 50 -2.98 -11.31 0.97
N PHE A 51 -4.12 -11.95 0.77
CA PHE A 51 -5.12 -11.50 -0.19
C PHE A 51 -5.81 -10.20 0.25
N GLU A 52 -5.80 -9.86 1.54
CA GLU A 52 -6.33 -8.57 2.05
C GLU A 52 -5.58 -7.36 1.50
N LEU A 53 -4.33 -7.52 1.08
CA LEU A 53 -3.51 -6.46 0.50
C LEU A 53 -3.71 -6.32 -1.02
N LEU A 54 -4.51 -7.18 -1.63
CA LEU A 54 -4.83 -7.10 -3.06
C LEU A 54 -6.01 -6.17 -3.32
N SER A 55 -5.99 -5.52 -4.48
CA SER A 55 -7.16 -4.79 -4.96
C SER A 55 -8.38 -5.72 -5.05
N PRO A 56 -9.62 -5.25 -4.78
CA PRO A 56 -10.83 -6.06 -4.84
C PRO A 56 -10.99 -6.89 -6.12
N ARG A 57 -10.48 -6.39 -7.25
CA ARG A 57 -10.52 -7.09 -8.55
C ARG A 57 -9.71 -8.39 -8.58
N PHE A 58 -8.74 -8.53 -7.69
CA PHE A 58 -7.85 -9.69 -7.57
C PHE A 58 -8.26 -10.64 -6.45
N LEU A 59 -9.22 -10.27 -5.59
CA LEU A 59 -9.75 -11.17 -4.54
C LEU A 59 -10.40 -12.43 -5.11
N ARG A 60 -10.84 -12.41 -6.37
CA ARG A 60 -11.32 -13.60 -7.09
C ARG A 60 -10.33 -14.77 -7.10
N PHE A 61 -9.02 -14.49 -6.95
CA PHE A 61 -7.98 -15.51 -6.90
C PHE A 61 -7.90 -16.23 -5.55
N LYS A 62 -8.49 -15.65 -4.49
CA LYS A 62 -8.61 -16.30 -3.17
C LYS A 62 -9.62 -17.45 -3.20
N SER A 63 -10.74 -17.25 -3.89
CA SER A 63 -11.85 -18.21 -3.97
C SER A 63 -11.67 -19.30 -5.02
N GLN A 64 -10.55 -19.32 -5.74
CA GLN A 64 -10.23 -20.34 -6.74
C GLN A 64 -9.45 -21.54 -6.16
N TYR A 65 -9.22 -21.56 -4.85
CA TYR A 65 -8.60 -22.67 -4.13
C TYR A 65 -9.53 -23.22 -3.04
#